data_AF-M0QYU8-F1
#
_entry.id   AF-M0QYU8-F1
#
_cell.length_a   1.000
_cell.length_b   1.000
_cell.length_c   1.000
_cell.angle_alpha   90.00
_cell.angle_beta   90.00
_cell.angle_gamma   90.00
#
_symmetry.space_group_name_H-M   'P 1'
#
loop_
_entity.id
_entity.type
_entity.pdbx_description
1 polymer ?
#
loop_
_entity_poly.entity_id
_entity_poly.type
_entity_poly.pdbx_seq_one_letter_code
_entity_poly.pdbx_strand_id
1 'polypeptide(L)' 'MNEYTVHLGSDTLGDRRAQRIKASKSFRHPGYSTQTHVNDLMLVKLNSQARLSSMVKKVRLPSRCEPPG' A
#
# COMPACT_ATOMS: atom_id res chain seq x y z
N MET A 1 -8.43 9.75 11.48
CA MET A 1 -7.52 8.63 11.14
C MET A 1 -6.15 9.00 11.67
N ASN A 2 -5.53 8.11 12.44
CA ASN A 2 -4.22 8.35 13.03
C ASN A 2 -3.18 8.52 11.91
N GLU A 3 -2.22 9.42 12.14
CA GLU A 3 -1.08 9.61 11.26
C GLU A 3 -0.22 8.34 11.28
N TYR A 4 0.12 7.78 10.11
CA TYR A 4 1.00 6.62 10.01
C TYR A 4 2.01 6.79 8.87
N THR A 5 3.08 5.99 8.93
CA THR A 5 4.20 6.06 7.98
C THR A 5 4.26 4.77 7.18
N VAL A 6 4.45 4.90 5.87
CA VAL A 6 4.69 3.79 4.94
C VAL A 6 6.20 3.61 4.79
N HIS A 7 6.65 2.36 4.94
CA HIS A 7 8.05 1.96 4.80
C HIS A 7 8.22 1.20 3.48
N LEU A 8 9.19 1.61 2.65
CA LEU A 8 9.45 0.98 1.34
C LEU A 8 10.94 0.67 1.17
N GLY A 9 11.23 -0.44 0.47
CA GLY A 9 12.57 -0.76 0.00
C GLY A 9 13.50 -1.39 1.04
N SER A 10 12.94 -2.15 1.99
CA SER A 10 13.71 -2.93 2.95
C SER A 10 12.97 -4.23 3.31
N ASP A 11 13.74 -5.22 3.74
CA ASP A 11 13.32 -6.51 4.29
C ASP A 11 13.33 -6.52 5.82
N THR A 12 13.85 -5.47 6.47
CA THR A 12 13.94 -5.37 7.93
C THR A 12 13.16 -4.16 8.47
N LEU A 13 12.47 -4.37 9.59
CA LEU A 13 11.79 -3.29 10.29
C LEU A 13 12.82 -2.36 10.93
N GLY A 14 12.68 -1.05 10.70
CA GLY A 14 13.59 -0.04 11.26
C GLY A 14 14.86 0.21 10.45
N ASP A 15 14.99 -0.38 9.26
CA ASP A 15 16.10 -0.08 8.36
C ASP A 15 16.19 1.42 8.05
N ARG A 16 17.36 1.99 8.31
CA ARG A 16 17.65 3.41 8.05
C ARG A 16 17.73 3.73 6.56
N ARG A 17 17.93 2.72 5.70
CA ARG A 17 17.97 2.86 4.24
C ARG A 17 16.58 2.83 3.60
N ALA A 18 15.56 2.38 4.33
CA ALA A 18 14.18 2.37 3.84
C ALA A 18 13.66 3.80 3.62
N GLN A 19 12.82 3.96 2.60
CA GLN A 19 12.06 5.19 2.43
C GLN A 19 10.90 5.21 3.42
N ARG A 20 10.83 6.25 4.24
CA ARG A 20 9.79 6.47 5.25
C ARG A 20 8.96 7.67 4.83
N ILE A 21 7.74 7.42 4.39
CA ILE A 21 6.86 8.45 3.81
C ILE A 21 5.56 8.47 4.59
N LYS A 22 5.17 9.62 5.13
CA LYS A 22 3.89 9.75 5.84
C LYS A 22 2.72 9.56 4.88
N ALA A 23 1.68 8.86 5.34
CA ALA A 23 0.43 8.78 4.63
C ALA A 23 -0.31 10.11 4.72
N SER A 24 -0.73 10.69 3.59
CA SER A 24 -1.54 11.90 3.57
C SER A 24 -3.04 11.58 3.68
N LYS A 25 -3.47 10.45 3.12
CA LYS A 25 -4.88 10.05 3.10
C LYS A 25 -5.03 8.55 2.89
N SER A 26 -6.07 7.98 3.50
CA SER A 26 -6.50 6.60 3.24
C SER A 26 -7.88 6.61 2.59
N PHE A 27 -8.07 5.76 1.59
CA PHE A 27 -9.32 5.59 0.86
C PHE A 27 -9.76 4.14 1.02
N ARG A 28 -10.62 3.89 2.00
CA ARG A 28 -11.23 2.57 2.20
C ARG A 28 -12.23 2.32 1.07
N HIS A 29 -12.32 1.07 0.61
CA HIS A 29 -13.35 0.70 -0.37
C HIS A 29 -14.75 1.07 0.16
N PRO A 30 -15.61 1.76 -0.63
CA PRO A 30 -16.90 2.25 -0.14
C PRO A 30 -17.86 1.12 0.26
N GLY A 31 -17.75 -0.04 -0.38
CA GLY A 31 -18.51 -1.25 -0.05
C GLY A 31 -17.82 -2.18 0.95
N TYR A 32 -16.81 -1.71 1.70
CA TYR A 32 -16.19 -2.54 2.73
C TYR A 32 -17.15 -2.83 3.88
N SER A 33 -17.29 -4.11 4.24
CA SER A 33 -18.06 -4.53 5.41
C SER A 33 -17.14 -4.99 6.53
N THR A 34 -17.29 -4.41 7.73
CA THR A 34 -16.56 -4.86 8.93
C THR A 34 -17.07 -6.21 9.47
N GLN A 35 -18.24 -6.67 9.02
CA GLN A 35 -18.84 -7.92 9.51
C GLN A 35 -18.45 -9.12 8.64
N THR A 36 -18.42 -8.94 7.31
CA THR A 36 -18.14 -10.03 6.36
C THR A 36 -16.77 -9.92 5.72
N HIS A 37 -16.06 -8.80 5.91
CA HIS A 37 -14.79 -8.48 5.23
C HIS A 37 -14.88 -8.48 3.69
N VAL A 38 -16.08 -8.39 3.13
CA VAL A 38 -16.27 -8.17 1.70
C VAL A 38 -15.65 -6.82 1.31
N ASN A 39 -14.94 -6.82 0.18
CA ASN A 39 -14.19 -5.68 -0.33
C ASN A 39 -13.11 -5.13 0.62
N ASP A 40 -12.36 -6.01 1.29
CA ASP A 40 -11.24 -5.63 2.15
C ASP A 40 -10.03 -5.12 1.35
N LEU A 41 -10.16 -3.90 0.85
CA LEU A 41 -9.15 -3.17 0.09
C LEU A 41 -9.16 -1.69 0.49
N MET A 42 -7.97 -1.10 0.56
CA MET A 42 -7.83 0.35 0.67
C MET A 42 -6.65 0.87 -0.15
N LEU A 43 -6.74 2.14 -0.57
CA LEU A 43 -5.62 2.86 -1.17
C LEU A 43 -5.04 3.85 -0.16
N VAL A 44 -3.72 3.96 -0.15
CA VAL A 44 -2.98 4.93 0.68
C VAL A 44 -2.29 5.93 -0.23
N LYS A 45 -2.61 7.22 -0.07
CA LYS A 45 -1.88 8.30 -0.74
C LYS A 45 -0.71 8.72 0.14
N LEU A 46 0.48 8.66 -0.43
CA LEU A 46 1.71 9.14 0.21
C LEU A 46 1.77 10.67 0.16
N ASN A 47 2.32 11.31 1.20
CA ASN A 47 2.48 12.78 1.24
C ASN A 47 3.52 13.31 0.25
N SER A 48 4.36 12.44 -0.29
CA SER A 48 5.37 12.71 -1.31
C SER A 48 5.56 11.46 -2.18
N GLN A 49 6.06 11.64 -3.39
CA GLN A 49 6.28 10.53 -4.32
C GLN A 49 7.44 9.64 -3.83
N ALA A 50 7.23 8.32 -3.81
CA ALA A 50 8.30 7.36 -3.56
C ALA A 50 9.33 7.37 -4.69
N ARG A 51 10.62 7.34 -4.33
CA ARG A 51 11.72 7.28 -5.29
C ARG A 51 11.91 5.82 -5.73
N LEU A 52 11.71 5.54 -7.02
CA LEU A 52 11.91 4.18 -7.53
C LEU A 52 13.40 3.82 -7.53
N SER A 53 13.70 2.55 -7.27
CA SER A 53 15.06 2.02 -7.19
C SER A 53 15.08 0.51 -7.46
N SER A 54 16.25 -0.12 -7.34
CA SER A 54 16.36 -1.58 -7.35
C SER A 54 15.51 -2.24 -6.24
N MET A 55 15.30 -1.54 -5.11
CA MET A 55 14.54 -2.02 -3.95
C MET A 55 13.10 -1.50 -3.89
N VAL A 56 12.76 -0.43 -4.63
CA VAL A 56 11.40 0.14 -4.66
C VAL A 56 10.87 0.13 -6.08
N LYS A 57 9.92 -0.77 -6.34
CA LYS A 57 9.30 -0.98 -7.66
C LYS A 57 7.78 -0.98 -7.53
N LYS A 58 7.09 -0.56 -8.60
CA LYS A 58 5.64 -0.72 -8.72
C LYS A 58 5.29 -2.15 -9.10
N VAL A 59 4.17 -2.65 -8.61
CA VAL A 59 3.56 -3.90 -9.09
C VAL A 59 2.53 -3.58 -10.18
N ARG A 60 2.41 -4.46 -11.19
CA ARG A 60 1.37 -4.34 -12.21
C ARG A 60 0.05 -4.89 -11.67
N LEU A 61 -1.04 -4.18 -11.94
CA LEU A 61 -2.37 -4.69 -11.63
C LEU A 61 -2.78 -5.76 -12.64
N PRO A 62 -3.55 -6.78 -12.22
CA PRO A 62 -4.12 -7.75 -13.15
C PRO A 62 -5.09 -7.04 -14.09
N SER A 63 -5.06 -7.41 -15.38
CA SER A 63 -5.99 -6.91 -16.40
C SER A 63 -7.23 -7.79 -16.56
N ARG A 64 -7.22 -8.98 -15.95
CA ARG A 64 -8.31 -9.96 -15.93
C ARG A 64 -8.24 -10.78 -14.65
N CYS A 65 -9.33 -11.46 -14.32
CA CYS A 65 -9.33 -12.44 -13.24
C CYS A 65 -8.41 -13.62 -13.60
N GLU A 66 -7.78 -14.21 -12.58
CA GLU A 66 -7.15 -15.52 -12.73
C GLU A 66 -8.24 -16.56 -13.05
N PRO A 67 -8.01 -17.47 -14.03
CA PRO A 67 -8.91 -18.59 -14.24
C PRO A 67 -8.97 -19.47 -12.99
N PRO A 68 -10.06 -20.24 -12.82
CA PRO A 68 -10.09 -21.29 -11.80
C PRO A 68 -8.88 -22.23 -11.98
N GLY A 69 -8.26 -22.60 -10.86
CA GLY A 69 -7.16 -23.58 -10.83
C GLY A 69 -7.60 -25.00 -11.08
#